data_AF-A0A7V7JKV8-F1
#
_entry.id   AF-A0A7V7JKV8-F1
#
_cell.length_a   1.000
_cell.length_b   1.000
_cell.length_c   1.000
_cell.angle_alpha   90.00
_cell.angle_beta   90.00
_cell.angle_gamma   90.00
#
_symmetry.space_group_name_H-M   'P 1'
#
loop_
_entity.id
_entity.type
_entity.pdbx_description
1 polymer ?
#
loop_
_entity_poly.entity_id
_entity_poly.type
_entity_poly.pdbx_seq_one_letter_code
_entity_poly.pdbx_strand_id
1 'polypeptide(L)'
;MLDIDHFKTVNDTYGHAVGDQVLVELSGLLRSSLRSADSLTRWGGEEFIILCPGTTLPTAIVLAERLRGIVDGATFTTVGDVKISLGVAECQSGEDWQQWFTRADAALYKAKANGRNQVQFAPETFAGDPESPSADLIQLSWRQAYASGDKSIDREHQGLFSIANALLCAILSGNPSDDIKRIIHVLVGELTAHFKNEETVIAAAGFPGLEEHQDLHRLILKKADQLLQEFAADTAEIGAIFQFLAHDVVARHMLVADYEFFPYLVRPPQSQSPDRFSKLSETVQ
;
A
#
# COMPACT_ATOMS: atom_id res chain seq x y z
N MET A 1 -3.27 15.89 -1.35
CA MET A 1 -1.88 15.50 -1.66
C MET A 1 -1.83 14.95 -3.07
N LEU A 2 -0.76 15.19 -3.81
CA LEU A 2 -0.55 14.67 -5.16
C LEU A 2 0.87 14.19 -5.34
N ASP A 3 1.06 13.29 -6.30
CA ASP A 3 2.34 12.72 -6.65
C ASP A 3 2.41 12.47 -8.16
N ILE A 4 3.62 12.57 -8.72
CA ILE A 4 3.88 12.33 -10.13
C ILE A 4 4.06 10.83 -10.37
N ASP A 5 3.17 10.27 -11.18
CA ASP A 5 3.18 8.85 -11.48
C ASP A 5 4.45 8.46 -12.24
N HIS A 6 5.15 7.44 -11.76
CA HIS A 6 6.38 6.92 -12.36
C HIS A 6 7.51 7.95 -12.51
N PHE A 7 7.60 8.94 -11.63
CA PHE A 7 8.64 9.98 -11.69
C PHE A 7 10.07 9.42 -11.62
N LYS A 8 10.28 8.33 -10.89
CA LYS A 8 11.55 7.60 -10.91
C LYS A 8 11.94 7.17 -12.33
N THR A 9 11.01 6.67 -13.13
CA THR A 9 11.26 6.30 -14.54
C THR A 9 11.70 7.50 -15.38
N VAL A 10 11.11 8.67 -15.13
CA VAL A 10 11.53 9.92 -15.78
C VAL A 10 12.98 10.24 -15.42
N ASN A 11 13.33 10.21 -14.14
CA ASN A 11 14.70 10.46 -13.69
C ASN A 11 15.69 9.43 -14.24
N ASP A 12 15.34 8.15 -14.21
CA ASP A 12 16.21 7.06 -14.65
C ASP A 12 16.41 7.08 -16.18
N THR A 13 15.42 7.60 -16.95
CA THR A 13 15.48 7.67 -18.42
C THR A 13 16.14 8.95 -18.95
N TYR A 14 15.81 10.10 -18.36
CA TYR A 14 16.19 11.41 -18.89
C TYR A 14 17.18 12.16 -17.99
N GLY A 15 17.47 11.62 -16.80
CA GLY A 15 18.35 12.23 -15.79
C GLY A 15 17.63 13.23 -14.89
N HIS A 16 18.18 13.43 -13.69
CA HIS A 16 17.61 14.30 -12.66
C HIS A 16 17.40 15.75 -13.11
N ALA A 17 18.27 16.29 -13.96
CA ALA A 17 18.12 17.65 -14.48
C ALA A 17 16.82 17.83 -15.29
N VAL A 18 16.38 16.79 -16.02
CA VAL A 18 15.10 16.79 -16.73
C VAL A 18 13.95 16.58 -15.76
N GLY A 19 14.11 15.72 -14.75
CA GLY A 19 13.13 15.59 -13.67
C GLY A 19 12.84 16.92 -12.96
N ASP A 20 13.88 17.71 -12.67
CA ASP A 20 13.74 19.04 -12.08
C ASP A 20 12.96 20.00 -13.00
N GLN A 21 13.17 19.93 -14.32
CA GLN A 21 12.38 20.71 -15.28
C GLN A 21 10.90 20.32 -15.24
N VAL A 22 10.60 19.01 -15.19
CA VAL A 22 9.22 18.51 -15.07
C VAL A 22 8.57 19.04 -13.80
N LEU A 23 9.28 19.06 -12.67
CA LEU A 23 8.76 19.59 -11.41
C LEU A 23 8.44 21.10 -11.50
N VAL A 24 9.29 21.87 -12.19
CA VAL A 24 9.06 23.30 -12.42
C VAL A 24 7.84 23.52 -13.33
N GLU A 25 7.77 22.83 -14.46
CA GLU A 25 6.64 22.90 -15.40
C GLU A 25 5.32 22.52 -14.72
N LEU A 26 5.32 21.41 -13.97
CA LEU A 26 4.15 20.95 -13.23
C LEU A 26 3.71 22.00 -12.20
N SER A 27 4.66 22.55 -11.43
CA SER A 27 4.33 23.56 -10.43
C SER A 27 3.69 24.81 -11.03
N GLY A 28 4.14 25.23 -12.22
CA GLY A 28 3.55 26.35 -12.96
C GLY A 28 2.13 26.04 -13.41
N LEU A 29 1.93 24.85 -13.98
CA LEU A 29 0.63 24.39 -14.47
C LEU A 29 -0.42 24.23 -13.35
N LEU A 30 0.01 23.71 -12.20
CA LEU A 30 -0.84 23.62 -11.01
C LEU A 30 -1.18 25.02 -10.49
N ARG A 31 -0.20 25.92 -10.35
CA ARG A 31 -0.42 27.29 -9.84
C ARG A 31 -1.39 28.09 -10.70
N SER A 32 -1.32 27.99 -12.04
CA SER A 32 -2.26 28.70 -12.92
C SER A 32 -3.71 28.21 -12.79
N SER A 33 -3.90 27.04 -12.18
CA SER A 33 -5.19 26.38 -12.02
C SER A 33 -5.75 26.50 -10.59
N LEU A 34 -5.03 27.17 -9.68
CA LEU A 34 -5.41 27.35 -8.28
C LEU A 34 -5.93 28.77 -8.02
N ARG A 35 -6.78 28.91 -6.99
CA ARG A 35 -7.27 30.23 -6.56
C ARG A 35 -6.19 30.93 -5.74
N SER A 36 -6.34 32.24 -5.56
CA SER A 36 -5.42 33.03 -4.71
C SER A 36 -5.41 32.60 -3.23
N ALA A 37 -6.50 31.97 -2.76
CA ALA A 37 -6.60 31.45 -1.40
C ALA A 37 -5.98 30.06 -1.23
N ASP A 38 -5.80 29.33 -2.34
CA ASP A 38 -5.24 27.98 -2.31
C ASP A 38 -3.71 28.08 -2.23
N SER A 39 -3.07 27.17 -1.51
CA SER A 39 -1.61 27.13 -1.37
C SER A 39 -1.05 25.84 -1.96
N LEU A 40 -0.06 25.96 -2.85
CA LEU A 40 0.71 24.83 -3.39
C LEU A 40 2.10 24.80 -2.78
N THR A 41 2.46 23.66 -2.19
CA THR A 41 3.76 23.40 -1.57
C THR A 41 4.30 22.07 -2.05
N ARG A 42 5.61 21.98 -2.31
CA ARG A 42 6.30 20.70 -2.54
C ARG A 42 6.65 20.09 -1.18
N TRP A 43 6.20 18.87 -0.93
CA TRP A 43 6.41 18.15 0.33
C TRP A 43 7.65 17.26 0.29
N GLY A 44 7.83 16.54 -0.82
CA GLY A 44 8.90 15.57 -1.01
C GLY A 44 9.56 15.66 -2.38
N GLY A 45 10.15 14.54 -2.83
CA GLY A 45 10.80 14.42 -4.14
C GLY A 45 9.85 14.79 -5.27
N GLU A 46 8.83 13.98 -5.52
CA GLU A 46 7.78 14.22 -6.52
C GLU A 46 6.42 14.62 -5.93
N GLU A 47 6.36 14.83 -4.62
CA GLU A 47 5.11 15.02 -3.89
C GLU A 47 4.77 16.50 -3.67
N PHE A 48 3.50 16.86 -3.89
CA PHE A 48 2.98 18.19 -3.60
C PHE A 48 1.73 18.13 -2.71
N ILE A 49 1.56 19.17 -1.91
CA ILE A 49 0.39 19.43 -1.08
C ILE A 49 -0.30 20.68 -1.62
N ILE A 50 -1.63 20.58 -1.73
CA ILE A 50 -2.50 21.71 -2.03
C ILE A 50 -3.43 21.90 -0.82
N LEU A 51 -3.34 23.04 -0.16
CA LEU A 51 -4.26 23.44 0.90
C LEU A 51 -5.34 24.34 0.31
N CYS A 52 -6.61 23.99 0.54
CA CYS A 52 -7.77 24.69 -0.02
C CYS A 52 -8.67 25.19 1.12
N PRO A 53 -8.40 26.37 1.71
CA PRO A 53 -9.21 26.91 2.81
C PRO A 53 -10.67 27.10 2.38
N GLY A 54 -11.61 26.83 3.30
CA GLY A 54 -13.05 27.00 3.03
C GLY A 54 -13.59 26.13 1.89
N THR A 55 -12.94 25.00 1.62
CA THR A 55 -13.32 24.10 0.53
C THR A 55 -13.79 22.76 1.10
N THR A 56 -15.03 22.39 0.78
CA THR A 56 -15.63 21.11 1.17
C THR A 56 -15.05 19.95 0.36
N LEU A 57 -15.18 18.71 0.85
CA LEU A 57 -14.68 17.51 0.18
C LEU A 57 -15.18 17.38 -1.27
N PRO A 58 -16.49 17.52 -1.60
CA PRO A 58 -16.95 17.43 -2.99
C PRO A 58 -16.31 18.48 -3.90
N THR A 59 -16.12 19.71 -3.39
CA THR A 59 -15.49 20.79 -4.15
C THR A 59 -14.00 20.53 -4.37
N ALA A 60 -13.31 19.98 -3.36
CA ALA A 60 -11.91 19.61 -3.45
C ALA A 60 -11.68 18.45 -4.43
N ILE A 61 -12.60 17.48 -4.51
CA ILE A 61 -12.56 16.39 -5.50
C ILE A 61 -12.68 16.94 -6.92
N VAL A 62 -13.62 17.86 -7.17
CA VAL A 62 -13.77 18.50 -8.49
C VAL A 62 -12.52 19.27 -8.88
N LEU A 63 -11.90 19.98 -7.93
CA LEU A 63 -10.61 20.63 -8.15
C LEU A 63 -9.52 19.62 -8.50
N ALA A 64 -9.39 18.53 -7.73
CA ALA A 64 -8.40 17.49 -7.96
C ALA A 64 -8.56 16.82 -9.34
N GLU A 65 -9.79 16.49 -9.75
CA GLU A 65 -10.05 15.90 -11.07
C GLU A 65 -9.73 16.89 -12.20
N ARG A 66 -10.01 18.18 -11.99
CA ARG A 66 -9.61 19.22 -12.95
C ARG A 66 -8.10 19.29 -13.09
N LEU A 67 -7.37 19.30 -11.96
CA LEU A 67 -5.90 19.34 -11.98
C LEU A 67 -5.32 18.09 -12.66
N ARG A 68 -5.86 16.91 -12.33
CA ARG A 68 -5.52 15.66 -12.98
C ARG A 68 -5.70 15.75 -14.49
N GLY A 69 -6.87 16.17 -14.96
CA GLY A 69 -7.17 16.31 -16.39
C GLY A 69 -6.30 17.34 -17.11
N ILE A 70 -5.98 18.46 -16.45
CA ILE A 70 -5.07 19.48 -17.02
C ILE A 70 -3.66 18.92 -17.21
N VAL A 71 -3.14 18.17 -16.24
CA VAL A 71 -1.83 17.54 -16.34
C VAL A 71 -1.84 16.41 -17.37
N ASP A 72 -2.88 15.57 -17.35
CA ASP A 72 -3.11 14.46 -18.29
C ASP A 72 -3.14 14.94 -19.75
N GLY A 73 -3.69 16.14 -20.00
CA GLY A 73 -3.77 16.77 -21.32
C GLY A 73 -2.61 17.70 -21.69
N ALA A 74 -1.64 17.90 -20.80
CA ALA A 74 -0.48 18.76 -21.06
C ALA A 74 0.69 17.95 -21.63
N THR A 75 1.44 18.57 -22.55
CA THR A 75 2.70 18.02 -23.06
C THR A 75 3.86 18.74 -22.40
N PHE A 76 4.66 18.00 -21.64
CA PHE A 76 5.87 18.49 -20.99
C PHE A 76 7.03 18.49 -21.97
N THR A 77 7.84 19.55 -21.94
CA THR A 77 8.79 19.89 -23.01
C THR A 77 9.70 18.74 -23.44
N THR A 78 10.24 17.99 -22.48
CA THR A 78 11.26 16.95 -22.73
C THR A 78 10.71 15.53 -22.66
N VAL A 79 9.75 15.28 -21.77
CA VAL A 79 9.30 13.92 -21.42
C VAL A 79 7.97 13.54 -22.06
N GLY A 80 7.29 14.50 -22.71
CA GLY A 80 5.97 14.30 -23.28
C GLY A 80 4.91 14.22 -22.19
N ASP A 81 4.28 13.06 -22.04
CA ASP A 81 3.12 12.91 -21.17
C ASP A 81 3.55 12.63 -19.73
N VAL A 82 2.99 13.41 -18.80
CA VAL A 82 3.11 13.19 -17.35
C VAL A 82 1.73 12.99 -16.77
N LYS A 83 1.60 12.04 -15.83
CA LYS A 83 0.35 11.78 -15.10
C LYS A 83 0.57 12.00 -13.61
N ILE A 84 -0.51 12.35 -12.92
CA ILE A 84 -0.50 12.54 -11.47
C ILE A 84 -1.62 11.75 -10.82
N SER A 85 -1.34 11.22 -9.64
CA SER A 85 -2.35 10.66 -8.75
C SER A 85 -2.61 11.63 -7.61
N LEU A 86 -3.85 11.70 -7.14
CA LEU A 86 -4.24 12.61 -6.06
C LEU A 86 -5.04 11.91 -4.96
N GLY A 87 -4.72 12.26 -3.71
CA GLY A 87 -5.47 11.94 -2.52
C GLY A 87 -6.10 13.19 -1.91
N VAL A 88 -7.41 13.16 -1.67
CA VAL A 88 -8.17 14.31 -1.16
C VAL A 88 -8.76 13.99 0.21
N ALA A 89 -8.65 14.92 1.16
CA ALA A 89 -9.33 14.84 2.45
C ALA A 89 -9.76 16.24 2.89
N GLU A 90 -10.98 16.37 3.40
CA GLU A 90 -11.46 17.58 4.08
C GLU A 90 -11.08 17.54 5.56
N CYS A 91 -10.55 18.65 6.09
CA CYS A 91 -10.21 18.80 7.50
C CYS A 91 -11.49 18.85 8.34
N GLN A 92 -11.62 17.94 9.31
CA GLN A 92 -12.81 17.85 10.15
C GLN A 92 -12.67 18.64 11.45
N SER A 93 -13.80 19.00 12.05
CA SER A 93 -13.79 19.70 13.34
C SER A 93 -13.21 18.82 14.45
N GLY A 94 -12.19 19.32 15.14
CA GLY A 94 -11.50 18.59 16.21
C GLY A 94 -10.46 17.58 15.72
N GLU A 95 -10.22 17.51 14.42
CA GLU A 95 -9.19 16.65 13.84
C GLU A 95 -7.80 17.29 13.96
N ASP A 96 -6.82 16.49 14.36
CA ASP A 96 -5.42 16.89 14.38
C ASP A 96 -4.82 16.89 12.97
N TRP A 97 -3.84 17.76 12.70
CA TRP A 97 -3.30 17.92 11.36
C TRP A 97 -2.64 16.63 10.84
N GLN A 98 -2.04 15.82 11.72
CA GLN A 98 -1.45 14.52 11.37
C GLN A 98 -2.53 13.53 10.92
N GLN A 99 -3.70 13.53 11.59
CA GLN A 99 -4.82 12.67 11.22
C GLN A 99 -5.37 13.06 9.84
N TRP A 100 -5.54 14.37 9.63
CA TRP A 100 -5.99 14.90 8.35
C TRP A 100 -5.00 14.58 7.22
N PHE A 101 -3.71 14.78 7.46
CA PHE A 101 -2.65 14.47 6.51
C PHE A 101 -2.61 12.98 6.18
N THR A 102 -2.66 12.11 7.19
CA THR A 102 -2.66 10.65 7.03
C THR A 102 -3.83 10.17 6.17
N ARG A 103 -5.02 10.77 6.32
CA ARG A 103 -6.18 10.45 5.46
C ARG A 103 -5.97 10.85 4.01
N ALA A 104 -5.38 12.03 3.77
CA ALA A 104 -5.07 12.49 2.42
C ALA A 104 -4.01 11.60 1.75
N ASP A 105 -2.99 11.18 2.50
CA ASP A 105 -1.94 10.27 2.02
C ASP A 105 -2.48 8.86 1.75
N ALA A 106 -3.30 8.31 2.65
CA ALA A 106 -3.96 7.01 2.43
C ALA A 106 -4.86 7.02 1.19
N ALA A 107 -5.53 8.14 0.89
CA ALA A 107 -6.26 8.31 -0.34
C ALA A 107 -5.32 8.32 -1.57
N LEU A 108 -4.21 9.06 -1.51
CA LEU A 108 -3.22 9.09 -2.59
C LEU A 108 -2.61 7.70 -2.86
N TYR A 109 -2.29 6.95 -1.80
CA TYR A 109 -1.84 5.57 -1.91
C TYR A 109 -2.86 4.70 -2.64
N LYS A 110 -4.16 4.82 -2.32
CA LYS A 110 -5.23 4.13 -3.05
C LYS A 110 -5.26 4.52 -4.53
N ALA A 111 -5.03 5.79 -4.86
CA ALA A 111 -4.99 6.23 -6.26
C ALA A 111 -3.84 5.56 -7.02
N LYS A 112 -2.65 5.50 -6.40
CA LYS A 112 -1.49 4.80 -6.96
C LYS A 112 -1.73 3.29 -7.11
N ALA A 113 -2.36 2.66 -6.12
CA ALA A 113 -2.65 1.23 -6.13
C ALA A 113 -3.74 0.83 -7.13
N ASN A 114 -4.74 1.69 -7.36
CA ASN A 114 -5.87 1.43 -8.25
C ASN A 114 -5.56 1.72 -9.74
N GLY A 115 -4.28 1.80 -10.12
CA GLY A 115 -3.87 2.02 -11.51
C GLY A 115 -3.41 3.43 -11.85
N ARG A 116 -3.18 4.31 -10.85
CA ARG A 116 -2.64 5.67 -11.03
C ARG A 116 -3.53 6.56 -11.89
N ASN A 117 -3.05 7.76 -12.25
CA ASN A 117 -3.77 8.79 -13.00
C ASN A 117 -5.24 8.93 -12.58
N GLN A 118 -5.48 9.06 -11.27
CA GLN A 118 -6.83 9.14 -10.72
C GLN A 118 -6.86 9.92 -9.41
N VAL A 119 -8.07 10.33 -9.03
CA VAL A 119 -8.35 10.93 -7.74
C VAL A 119 -9.00 9.88 -6.84
N GLN A 120 -8.52 9.81 -5.61
CA GLN A 120 -9.18 9.10 -4.53
C GLN A 120 -9.39 10.07 -3.37
N PHE A 121 -10.39 9.81 -2.54
CA PHE A 121 -10.73 10.67 -1.43
C PHE A 121 -10.94 9.88 -0.15
N ALA A 122 -10.63 10.51 0.99
CA ALA A 122 -10.90 9.97 2.29
C ALA A 122 -12.41 10.07 2.60
N PRO A 123 -13.03 9.05 3.20
CA PRO A 123 -14.40 9.15 3.66
C PRO A 123 -14.54 10.24 4.73
N GLU A 124 -15.71 10.88 4.78
CA GLU A 124 -16.13 11.66 5.94
C GLU A 124 -16.33 10.69 7.10
N THR A 125 -15.69 10.98 8.24
CA THR A 125 -16.04 10.33 9.49
C THR A 125 -17.15 11.12 10.12
N PHE A 126 -18.37 10.60 10.03
CA PHE A 126 -19.49 11.15 10.78
C PHE A 126 -19.15 11.06 12.26
N ALA A 127 -19.20 12.20 12.94
CA ALA A 127 -19.13 12.28 14.40
C ALA A 127 -20.35 11.55 15.00
N GLY A 128 -20.23 10.22 15.14
CA GLY A 128 -20.98 9.44 16.11
C GLY A 128 -20.22 9.51 17.43
N ASP A 129 -20.92 9.95 18.47
CA ASP A 129 -20.52 10.04 19.88
C ASP A 129 -19.04 10.35 20.23
N PRO A 130 -18.75 11.45 20.96
CA PRO A 130 -17.40 11.77 21.41
C PRO A 130 -16.80 10.76 22.41
N GLU A 131 -17.52 9.69 22.76
CA GLU A 131 -17.05 8.58 23.60
C GLU A 131 -16.71 7.28 22.84
N SER A 132 -16.67 7.29 21.51
CA SER A 132 -16.11 6.15 20.76
C SER A 132 -15.26 6.60 19.58
N PRO A 133 -13.96 6.80 19.77
CA PRO A 133 -13.09 7.07 18.65
C PRO A 133 -12.82 5.75 17.89
N SER A 134 -12.77 5.86 16.56
CA SER A 134 -11.72 5.25 15.71
C SER A 134 -11.78 3.77 15.25
N ALA A 135 -12.89 3.03 15.35
CA ALA A 135 -12.92 1.65 14.82
C ALA A 135 -12.94 1.52 13.28
N ASP A 136 -13.60 2.43 12.55
CA ASP A 136 -13.79 2.31 11.08
C ASP A 136 -12.70 2.98 10.23
N LEU A 137 -11.87 3.85 10.80
CA LEU A 137 -10.86 4.65 10.07
C LEU A 137 -9.57 3.88 9.76
N ILE A 138 -9.28 2.82 10.52
CA ILE A 138 -7.99 2.11 10.51
C ILE A 138 -8.24 0.60 10.33
N GLN A 139 -9.13 0.24 9.41
CA GLN A 139 -9.42 -1.15 9.10
C GLN A 139 -8.70 -1.58 7.81
N LEU A 140 -7.70 -2.45 7.97
CA LEU A 140 -7.10 -3.21 6.88
C LEU A 140 -8.18 -4.10 6.25
N SER A 141 -8.39 -3.94 4.95
CA SER A 141 -9.44 -4.67 4.22
C SER A 141 -8.83 -5.68 3.27
N TRP A 142 -9.13 -6.96 3.48
CA TRP A 142 -8.77 -8.00 2.51
C TRP A 142 -9.52 -7.76 1.19
N ARG A 143 -8.81 -7.93 0.07
CA ARG A 143 -9.39 -7.84 -1.28
C ARG A 143 -9.09 -9.11 -2.06
N GLN A 144 -10.00 -9.53 -2.92
CA GLN A 144 -9.80 -10.72 -3.76
C GLN A 144 -8.57 -10.61 -4.67
N ALA A 145 -8.15 -9.39 -5.01
CA ALA A 145 -6.93 -9.14 -5.79
C ALA A 145 -5.63 -9.55 -5.07
N TYR A 146 -5.67 -9.76 -3.75
CA TYR A 146 -4.52 -10.20 -2.95
C TYR A 146 -4.41 -11.73 -2.86
N ALA A 147 -5.37 -12.46 -3.45
CA ALA A 147 -5.38 -13.91 -3.40
C ALA A 147 -4.18 -14.49 -4.17
N SER A 148 -3.44 -15.36 -3.48
CA SER A 148 -2.32 -16.14 -4.00
C SER A 148 -2.76 -17.24 -4.96
N GLY A 149 -4.02 -17.67 -4.85
CA GLY A 149 -4.53 -18.87 -5.53
C GLY A 149 -4.33 -20.15 -4.72
N ASP A 150 -3.53 -20.12 -3.65
CA ASP A 150 -3.48 -21.18 -2.64
C ASP A 150 -4.44 -20.86 -1.48
N LYS A 151 -5.38 -21.77 -1.23
CA LYS A 151 -6.43 -21.56 -0.22
C LYS A 151 -5.92 -21.55 1.22
N SER A 152 -4.76 -22.15 1.50
CA SER A 152 -4.16 -22.12 2.82
C SER A 152 -3.57 -20.75 3.09
N ILE A 153 -2.74 -20.27 2.17
CA ILE A 153 -2.10 -18.95 2.24
C ILE A 153 -3.15 -17.84 2.33
N ASP A 154 -4.17 -17.88 1.46
CA ASP A 154 -5.24 -16.87 1.46
C ASP A 154 -6.01 -16.81 2.80
N ARG A 155 -6.19 -17.96 3.46
CA ARG A 155 -6.86 -18.03 4.77
C ARG A 155 -5.98 -17.45 5.86
N GLU A 156 -4.69 -17.77 5.86
CA GLU A 156 -3.72 -17.23 6.81
C GLU A 156 -3.63 -15.70 6.67
N HIS A 157 -3.57 -15.19 5.44
CA HIS A 157 -3.59 -13.76 5.16
C HIS A 157 -4.83 -13.05 5.71
N GLN A 158 -6.02 -13.61 5.49
CA GLN A 158 -7.27 -13.07 6.03
C GLN A 158 -7.29 -13.09 7.57
N GLY A 159 -6.72 -14.13 8.18
CA GLY A 159 -6.53 -14.23 9.63
C GLY A 159 -5.64 -13.09 10.15
N LEU A 160 -4.49 -12.87 9.52
CA LEU A 160 -3.54 -11.81 9.88
C LEU A 160 -4.18 -10.41 9.75
N PHE A 161 -4.93 -10.15 8.69
CA PHE A 161 -5.70 -8.91 8.55
C PHE A 161 -6.70 -8.71 9.70
N SER A 162 -7.40 -9.77 10.09
CA SER A 162 -8.38 -9.73 11.18
C SER A 162 -7.72 -9.42 12.52
N ILE A 163 -6.57 -10.03 12.81
CA ILE A 163 -5.81 -9.81 14.05
C ILE A 163 -5.19 -8.40 14.06
N ALA A 164 -4.63 -7.95 12.94
CA ALA A 164 -4.08 -6.60 12.83
C ALA A 164 -5.17 -5.53 13.07
N ASN A 165 -6.38 -5.73 12.54
CA ASN A 165 -7.52 -4.86 12.83
C ASN A 165 -7.94 -4.89 14.30
N ALA A 166 -7.97 -6.07 14.92
CA ALA A 166 -8.27 -6.20 16.34
C ALA A 166 -7.23 -5.46 17.21
N LEU A 167 -5.96 -5.54 16.84
CA LEU A 167 -4.86 -4.84 17.51
C LEU A 167 -5.00 -3.32 17.38
N LEU A 168 -5.21 -2.83 16.16
CA LEU A 168 -5.40 -1.41 15.89
C LEU A 168 -6.60 -0.86 16.65
N CYS A 169 -7.73 -1.58 16.61
CA CYS A 169 -8.93 -1.23 17.37
C CYS A 169 -8.65 -1.18 18.88
N ALA A 170 -7.98 -2.20 19.44
CA ALA A 170 -7.66 -2.22 20.86
C ALA A 170 -6.77 -1.05 21.31
N ILE A 171 -5.77 -0.68 20.49
CA ILE A 171 -4.89 0.47 20.78
C ILE A 171 -5.69 1.77 20.75
N LEU A 172 -6.49 1.96 19.71
CA LEU A 172 -7.24 3.19 19.47
C LEU A 172 -8.38 3.40 20.48
N SER A 173 -9.00 2.30 20.93
CA SER A 173 -10.01 2.33 22.00
C SER A 173 -9.39 2.48 23.40
N GLY A 174 -8.05 2.55 23.51
CA GLY A 174 -7.37 2.73 24.79
C GLY A 174 -7.50 1.51 25.72
N ASN A 175 -7.56 0.30 25.15
CA ASN A 175 -7.64 -0.92 25.94
C ASN A 175 -6.41 -1.08 26.86
N PRO A 176 -6.55 -1.78 27.99
CA PRO A 176 -5.43 -2.08 28.88
C PRO A 176 -4.22 -2.70 28.15
N SER A 177 -3.01 -2.34 28.59
CA SER A 177 -1.75 -2.84 28.02
C SER A 177 -1.68 -4.37 27.95
N ASP A 178 -2.25 -5.08 28.93
CA ASP A 178 -2.29 -6.55 28.93
C ASP A 178 -3.18 -7.13 27.83
N ASP A 179 -4.24 -6.43 27.43
CA ASP A 179 -5.11 -6.84 26.32
C ASP A 179 -4.37 -6.67 24.99
N ILE A 180 -3.72 -5.52 24.81
CA ILE A 180 -2.89 -5.23 23.64
C ILE A 180 -1.75 -6.24 23.52
N LYS A 181 -1.03 -6.51 24.62
CA LYS A 181 0.04 -7.52 24.67
C LYS A 181 -0.46 -8.91 24.27
N ARG A 182 -1.65 -9.33 24.71
CA ARG A 182 -2.24 -10.61 24.31
C ARG A 182 -2.50 -10.67 22.81
N ILE A 183 -3.04 -9.60 22.22
CA ILE A 183 -3.30 -9.55 20.78
C ILE A 183 -1.98 -9.58 20.00
N ILE A 184 -0.93 -8.87 20.44
CA ILE A 184 0.39 -8.91 19.80
C ILE A 184 0.99 -10.32 19.87
N HIS A 185 0.89 -11.01 21.02
CA HIS A 185 1.37 -12.40 21.12
C HIS A 185 0.65 -13.34 20.14
N VAL A 186 -0.68 -13.18 19.98
CA VAL A 186 -1.46 -13.93 18.99
C VAL A 186 -0.98 -13.60 17.57
N LEU A 187 -0.82 -12.32 17.24
CA LEU A 187 -0.32 -11.88 15.93
C LEU A 187 1.05 -12.50 15.60
N VAL A 188 2.00 -12.45 16.53
CA VAL A 188 3.35 -13.00 16.32
C VAL A 188 3.31 -14.52 16.14
N GLY A 189 2.46 -15.22 16.90
CA GLY A 189 2.25 -16.66 16.74
C GLY A 189 1.72 -17.01 15.35
N GLU A 190 0.70 -16.30 14.88
CA GLU A 190 0.09 -16.52 13.56
C GLU A 190 1.06 -16.13 12.43
N LEU A 191 1.82 -15.04 12.55
CA LEU A 191 2.87 -14.68 11.59
C LEU A 191 3.93 -15.77 11.48
N THR A 192 4.41 -16.29 12.62
CA THR A 192 5.42 -17.35 12.64
C THR A 192 4.92 -18.63 11.99
N ALA A 193 3.66 -19.00 12.25
CA ALA A 193 3.04 -20.18 11.66
C ALA A 193 2.85 -20.02 10.14
N HIS A 194 2.37 -18.85 9.73
CA HIS A 194 2.19 -18.48 8.32
C HIS A 194 3.51 -18.54 7.55
N PHE A 195 4.56 -17.87 8.02
CA PHE A 195 5.89 -17.87 7.37
C PHE A 195 6.43 -19.29 7.18
N LYS A 196 6.30 -20.15 8.18
CA LYS A 196 6.75 -21.54 8.08
C LYS A 196 5.96 -22.35 7.05
N ASN A 197 4.65 -22.15 6.99
CA ASN A 197 3.80 -22.80 5.99
C ASN A 197 4.17 -22.31 4.59
N GLU A 198 4.30 -21.00 4.43
CA GLU A 198 4.65 -20.35 3.18
C GLU A 198 6.02 -20.79 2.66
N GLU A 199 7.06 -20.82 3.48
CA GLU A 199 8.37 -21.33 3.10
C GLU A 199 8.32 -22.78 2.59
N THR A 200 7.44 -23.61 3.18
CA THR A 200 7.21 -24.98 2.71
C THR A 200 6.55 -24.99 1.33
N VAL A 201 5.58 -24.10 1.10
CA VAL A 201 4.88 -23.93 -0.18
C VAL A 201 5.83 -23.39 -1.27
N ILE A 202 6.60 -22.34 -0.96
CA ILE A 202 7.58 -21.72 -1.84
C ILE A 202 8.65 -22.74 -2.25
N ALA A 203 9.19 -23.50 -1.29
CA ALA A 203 10.17 -24.54 -1.56
C ALA A 203 9.61 -25.64 -2.48
N ALA A 204 8.36 -26.07 -2.25
CA ALA A 204 7.69 -27.06 -3.09
C ALA A 204 7.39 -26.53 -4.51
N ALA A 205 7.16 -25.23 -4.66
CA ALA A 205 6.91 -24.56 -5.93
C ALA A 205 8.19 -24.29 -6.74
N GLY A 206 9.37 -24.41 -6.13
CA GLY A 206 10.67 -24.20 -6.79
C GLY A 206 10.95 -22.74 -7.11
N PHE A 207 10.43 -21.80 -6.30
CA PHE A 207 10.71 -20.38 -6.45
C PHE A 207 12.19 -20.09 -6.15
N PRO A 208 12.93 -19.41 -7.04
CA PRO A 208 14.37 -19.20 -6.87
C PRO A 208 14.72 -18.24 -5.73
N GLY A 209 13.81 -17.33 -5.35
CA GLY A 209 14.05 -16.32 -4.31
C GLY A 209 13.72 -16.78 -2.88
N LEU A 210 13.71 -18.09 -2.60
CA LEU A 210 13.33 -18.63 -1.28
C LEU A 210 14.23 -18.11 -0.16
N GLU A 211 15.54 -18.02 -0.39
CA GLU A 211 16.50 -17.59 0.65
C GLU A 211 16.29 -16.12 1.01
N GLU A 212 16.12 -15.24 0.02
CA GLU A 212 15.80 -13.83 0.24
C GLU A 212 14.45 -13.65 0.94
N HIS A 213 13.46 -14.49 0.61
CA HIS A 213 12.16 -14.47 1.26
C HIS A 213 12.27 -14.88 2.74
N GLN A 214 13.05 -15.92 3.06
CA GLN A 214 13.34 -16.34 4.43
C GLN A 214 14.09 -15.26 5.24
N ASP A 215 15.00 -14.52 4.62
CA ASP A 215 15.66 -13.37 5.24
C ASP A 215 14.64 -12.27 5.62
N LEU A 216 13.67 -12.00 4.75
CA LEU A 216 12.59 -11.04 5.03
C LEU A 216 11.73 -11.49 6.23
N HIS A 217 11.32 -12.76 6.26
CA HIS A 217 10.58 -13.33 7.40
C HIS A 217 11.33 -13.16 8.72
N ARG A 218 12.63 -13.49 8.73
CA ARG A 218 13.49 -13.31 9.92
C ARG A 218 13.57 -11.85 10.36
N LEU A 219 13.61 -10.91 9.41
CA LEU A 219 13.61 -9.48 9.71
C LEU A 219 12.28 -9.02 10.33
N ILE A 220 11.15 -9.46 9.79
CA ILE A 220 9.82 -9.11 10.31
C ILE A 220 9.63 -9.66 11.72
N LEU A 221 9.97 -10.93 11.97
CA LEU A 221 9.88 -11.52 13.31
C LEU A 221 10.78 -10.81 14.32
N LYS A 222 11.99 -10.40 13.92
CA LYS A 222 12.89 -9.61 14.78
C LYS A 222 12.28 -8.27 15.15
N LYS A 223 11.65 -7.57 14.21
CA LYS A 223 10.93 -6.31 14.48
C LYS A 223 9.73 -6.53 15.41
N ALA A 224 9.00 -7.63 15.24
CA ALA A 224 7.88 -7.97 16.10
C ALA A 224 8.32 -8.21 17.56
N ASP A 225 9.43 -8.92 17.76
CA ASP A 225 10.03 -9.13 19.08
C ASP A 225 10.49 -7.80 19.71
N GLN A 226 11.09 -6.92 18.92
CA GLN A 226 11.46 -5.57 19.39
C GLN A 226 10.23 -4.78 19.86
N LEU A 227 9.13 -4.78 19.10
CA LEU A 227 7.89 -4.12 19.51
C LEU A 227 7.32 -4.70 20.80
N LEU A 228 7.37 -6.02 20.99
CA LEU A 228 6.96 -6.67 22.24
C LEU A 228 7.80 -6.18 23.44
N GLN A 229 9.11 -6.06 23.26
CA GLN A 229 10.02 -5.55 24.29
C GLN A 229 9.73 -4.09 24.62
N GLU A 230 9.50 -3.25 23.61
CA GLU A 230 9.16 -1.83 23.78
C GLU A 230 7.82 -1.66 24.51
N PHE A 231 6.84 -2.52 24.24
CA PHE A 231 5.56 -2.57 24.96
C PHE A 231 5.69 -3.06 26.40
N ALA A 232 6.57 -4.03 26.65
CA ALA A 232 6.86 -4.48 28.00
C ALA A 232 7.52 -3.36 28.84
N ALA A 233 8.29 -2.49 28.18
CA ALA A 233 8.95 -1.34 28.78
C ALA A 233 8.09 -0.06 28.83
N ASP A 234 6.86 -0.09 28.30
CA ASP A 234 5.96 1.08 28.16
C ASP A 234 6.58 2.24 27.34
N THR A 235 7.38 1.87 26.34
CA THR A 235 8.11 2.78 25.44
C THR A 235 7.64 2.73 23.99
N ALA A 236 6.72 1.80 23.67
CA ALA A 236 6.25 1.62 22.30
C ALA A 236 5.39 2.80 21.84
N GLU A 237 5.77 3.41 20.72
CA GLU A 237 4.96 4.42 20.07
C GLU A 237 3.89 3.76 19.19
N ILE A 238 2.66 4.29 19.24
CA ILE A 238 1.54 3.80 18.41
C ILE A 238 1.90 3.84 16.92
N GLY A 239 2.63 4.87 16.49
CA GLY A 239 3.11 5.01 15.11
C GLY A 239 4.03 3.86 14.67
N ALA A 240 4.86 3.32 15.56
CA ALA A 240 5.74 2.21 15.25
C ALA A 240 4.97 0.91 14.98
N ILE A 241 3.88 0.69 15.71
CA ILE A 241 2.98 -0.46 15.52
C ILE A 241 2.24 -0.33 14.19
N PHE A 242 1.73 0.87 13.91
CA PHE A 242 1.05 1.13 12.64
C PHE A 242 1.99 0.90 11.46
N GLN A 243 3.21 1.43 11.55
CA GLN A 243 4.24 1.23 10.53
C GLN A 243 4.55 -0.27 10.36
N PHE A 244 4.73 -1.02 11.45
CA PHE A 244 5.00 -2.45 11.36
C PHE A 244 3.86 -3.22 10.68
N LEU A 245 2.60 -2.97 11.07
CA LEU A 245 1.45 -3.67 10.50
C LEU A 245 1.20 -3.28 9.03
N ALA A 246 1.10 -1.98 8.75
CA ALA A 246 0.72 -1.51 7.43
C ALA A 246 1.86 -1.64 6.41
N HIS A 247 3.10 -1.31 6.81
CA HIS A 247 4.23 -1.33 5.90
C HIS A 247 4.95 -2.68 5.89
N ASP A 248 5.44 -3.17 7.04
CA ASP A 248 6.30 -4.37 7.05
C ASP A 248 5.50 -5.65 6.77
N VAL A 249 4.36 -5.86 7.44
CA VAL A 249 3.54 -7.07 7.26
C VAL A 249 2.73 -7.00 5.98
N VAL A 250 1.93 -5.95 5.77
CA VAL A 250 1.00 -5.90 4.63
C VAL A 250 1.68 -5.44 3.35
N ALA A 251 2.17 -4.20 3.28
CA ALA A 251 2.59 -3.62 2.00
C ALA A 251 3.87 -4.25 1.45
N ARG A 252 4.88 -4.47 2.29
CA ARG A 252 6.20 -4.94 1.87
C ARG A 252 6.27 -6.45 1.70
N HIS A 253 5.62 -7.20 2.58
CA HIS A 253 5.61 -8.66 2.53
C HIS A 253 4.42 -9.14 1.70
N MET A 254 3.20 -9.10 2.25
CA MET A 254 2.03 -9.72 1.62
C MET A 254 1.68 -9.20 0.22
N LEU A 255 1.90 -7.91 -0.05
CA LEU A 255 1.53 -7.30 -1.34
C LEU A 255 2.68 -7.19 -2.33
N VAL A 256 3.93 -7.35 -1.89
CA VAL A 256 5.12 -7.20 -2.74
C VAL A 256 5.90 -8.49 -2.77
N ALA A 257 6.49 -8.92 -1.64
CA ALA A 257 7.30 -10.13 -1.60
C ALA A 257 6.49 -11.38 -1.97
N ASP A 258 5.27 -11.53 -1.45
CA ASP A 258 4.51 -12.76 -1.68
C ASP A 258 4.02 -12.87 -3.11
N TYR A 259 3.70 -11.71 -3.68
CA TYR A 259 3.25 -11.58 -5.04
C TYR A 259 4.30 -12.12 -6.04
N GLU A 260 5.59 -12.13 -5.68
CA GLU A 260 6.66 -12.66 -6.53
C GLU A 260 6.56 -14.18 -6.75
N PHE A 261 6.09 -14.94 -5.75
CA PHE A 261 6.01 -16.39 -5.86
C PHE A 261 4.63 -16.90 -6.27
N PHE A 262 3.58 -16.07 -6.24
CA PHE A 262 2.23 -16.46 -6.68
C PHE A 262 2.17 -17.11 -8.08
N PRO A 263 2.91 -16.62 -9.10
CA PRO A 263 2.95 -17.26 -10.41
C PRO A 263 3.45 -18.72 -10.39
N TYR A 264 4.23 -19.10 -9.37
CA TYR A 264 4.78 -20.45 -9.21
C TYR A 264 3.78 -21.41 -8.54
N LEU A 265 2.74 -20.89 -7.88
CA LEU A 265 1.67 -21.68 -7.27
C LEU A 265 0.66 -22.16 -8.34
N VAL A 266 0.50 -21.39 -9.42
CA VAL A 266 -0.37 -21.73 -10.54
C VAL A 266 0.38 -22.69 -11.46
N ARG A 267 0.05 -23.99 -11.40
CA ARG A 267 0.58 -24.95 -12.39
C ARG A 267 0.29 -24.43 -13.81
N PRO A 268 1.28 -24.35 -14.72
CA PRO A 268 0.98 -24.10 -16.12
C PRO A 268 0.07 -25.23 -16.62
N PRO A 269 -0.88 -24.95 -17.54
CA PRO A 269 -1.58 -26.03 -18.22
C PRO A 269 -0.50 -26.91 -18.84
N GLN A 270 -0.52 -28.20 -18.48
CA GLN A 270 0.44 -29.17 -19.00
C GLN A 270 0.51 -28.99 -20.51
N SER A 271 1.67 -28.56 -21.01
CA SER A 271 1.98 -28.58 -22.42
C SER A 271 1.81 -30.02 -22.89
N GLN A 272 0.70 -30.31 -23.54
CA GLN A 272 0.63 -31.46 -24.43
C GLN A 272 1.68 -31.23 -25.50
N SER A 273 2.75 -32.02 -25.49
CA SER A 273 3.61 -32.29 -26.64
C SER A 273 4.66 -33.34 -26.25
N PRO A 274 5.20 -34.13 -27.18
CA PRO A 274 4.53 -34.79 -28.30
C PRO A 274 5.11 -36.20 -28.47
N ASP A 275 4.38 -37.28 -28.21
CA ASP A 275 4.81 -38.57 -28.78
C ASP A 275 3.67 -39.58 -28.89
N ARG A 276 3.01 -39.54 -30.03
CA ARG A 276 2.09 -40.60 -30.43
C ARG A 276 2.18 -40.87 -31.92
N PHE A 277 3.38 -40.94 -32.50
CA PHE A 277 3.62 -41.59 -33.79
C PHE A 277 5.12 -41.90 -33.98
N SER A 278 5.60 -43.01 -33.41
CA SER A 278 6.71 -43.79 -33.98
C SER A 278 6.80 -45.16 -33.29
N LYS A 279 6.21 -46.17 -33.94
CA LYS A 279 6.65 -47.58 -34.00
C LYS A 279 5.50 -48.45 -34.54
N LEU A 280 5.29 -48.39 -35.85
CA LEU A 280 4.64 -49.43 -36.65
C LEU A 280 5.30 -49.47 -38.03
N SER A 281 6.49 -50.06 -38.07
CA SER A 281 7.29 -50.48 -39.24
C SER A 281 8.64 -50.94 -38.64
N GLU A 282 9.16 -52.16 -38.73
CA GLU A 282 9.03 -53.30 -39.63
C GLU A 282 9.44 -54.57 -38.85
N THR A 283 8.72 -55.68 -38.99
CA THR A 283 9.33 -57.03 -38.99
C THR A 283 8.38 -57.97 -39.74
N VAL A 284 8.46 -57.95 -41.07
CA VAL A 284 8.08 -59.06 -41.93
C VAL A 284 9.13 -59.13 -43.03
N GLN A 285 10.19 -59.90 -42.80
CA GLN A 285 10.82 -60.85 -43.73
C GLN A 285 11.98 -61.54 -43.03
#